data_AF-A0A384IAB1-F1
#
_entry.id   AF-A0A384IAB1-F1
#
_cell.length_a   1.000
_cell.length_b   1.000
_cell.length_c   1.000
_cell.angle_alpha   90.00
_cell.angle_beta   90.00
_cell.angle_gamma   90.00
#
_symmetry.space_group_name_H-M   'P 1'
#
loop_
_entity.id
_entity.type
_entity.pdbx_description
1 polymer ?
#
loop_
_entity_poly.entity_id
_entity_poly.type
_entity_poly.pdbx_seq_one_letter_code
_entity_poly.pdbx_strand_id
1 'polypeptide(L)'
;MTLGAVLLLLAAPALAAAALALAVRGRRPTTRSPRTGLHGAPFVLRSLNTRRLGLDAVSRLHHVVRGELSLVGPEPLAPGDVRNAAGGAFPWRTAVKPGLTGLAQVRRRSPMPWDEAELLDQHYAEHQSLRLDLAVLAEAVRVPLRGAAQALRRGGKARLSDTDHRLPGYRTAEEVGSVGPD
;
A
#
# COMPACT_ATOMS: atom_id res chain seq x y z
N MET A 1 9.30 -19.67 2.58
CA MET A 1 10.06 -18.84 3.55
C MET A 1 11.26 -18.13 2.94
N THR A 2 12.02 -18.77 2.05
CA THR A 2 13.23 -18.22 1.38
C THR A 2 12.97 -16.90 0.66
N LEU A 3 11.94 -16.82 -0.19
CA LEU A 3 11.62 -15.60 -0.94
C LEU A 3 11.26 -14.41 -0.03
N GLY A 4 10.48 -14.65 1.03
CA GLY A 4 10.11 -13.61 2.01
C GLY A 4 11.32 -13.06 2.76
N ALA A 5 12.29 -13.92 3.11
CA ALA A 5 13.52 -13.51 3.78
C ALA A 5 14.44 -12.69 2.85
N VAL A 6 14.59 -13.11 1.59
CA VAL A 6 15.36 -12.36 0.58
C VAL A 6 14.77 -10.97 0.36
N LEU A 7 13.45 -10.88 0.16
CA LEU A 7 12.77 -9.59 -0.01
C LEU A 7 12.91 -8.69 1.21
N LEU A 8 12.81 -9.25 2.42
CA LEU A 8 12.99 -8.49 3.66
C LEU A 8 14.42 -7.96 3.80
N LEU A 9 15.43 -8.78 3.49
CA LEU A 9 16.84 -8.39 3.57
C LEU A 9 17.16 -7.25 2.60
N LEU A 10 16.69 -7.35 1.36
CA LEU A 10 16.88 -6.30 0.34
C LEU A 10 16.21 -4.98 0.75
N ALA A 11 15.07 -5.04 1.43
CA ALA A 11 14.30 -3.86 1.78
C ALA A 11 14.58 -3.31 3.19
N ALA A 12 15.31 -4.05 4.02
CA ALA A 12 15.71 -3.67 5.38
C ALA A 12 16.32 -2.26 5.49
N PRO A 13 17.30 -1.84 4.66
CA PRO A 13 17.89 -0.51 4.79
C PRO A 13 16.89 0.63 4.54
N ALA A 14 16.00 0.47 3.56
CA ALA A 14 14.94 1.45 3.28
C ALA A 14 13.92 1.54 4.42
N LEU A 15 13.55 0.39 5.01
CA LEU A 15 12.66 0.35 6.17
C LEU A 15 13.30 1.03 7.40
N ALA A 16 14.59 0.77 7.65
CA ALA A 16 15.33 1.38 8.76
C ALA A 16 15.41 2.91 8.62
N ALA A 17 15.75 3.41 7.43
CA ALA A 17 15.78 4.83 7.14
C ALA A 17 14.40 5.50 7.31
N ALA A 18 13.33 4.83 6.87
CA ALA A 18 11.97 5.34 7.02
C ALA A 18 11.51 5.35 8.49
N ALA A 19 11.83 4.31 9.26
CA ALA A 19 11.54 4.26 10.69
C ALA A 19 12.28 5.35 11.46
N LEU A 20 13.57 5.56 11.17
CA LEU A 20 14.37 6.64 11.75
C LEU A 20 13.80 8.01 11.40
N ALA A 21 13.43 8.25 10.14
CA ALA A 21 12.81 9.50 9.73
C ALA A 21 11.46 9.77 10.43
N LEU A 22 10.67 8.73 10.71
CA LEU A 22 9.43 8.87 11.49
C LEU A 22 9.73 9.20 12.97
N ALA A 23 10.73 8.54 13.55
CA ALA A 23 11.15 8.77 14.94
C ALA A 23 11.68 10.19 15.15
N VAL A 24 12.53 10.69 14.25
CA VAL A 24 13.07 12.07 14.29
C VAL A 24 11.94 13.11 14.17
N ARG A 25 10.83 12.78 13.51
CA ARG A 25 9.64 13.63 13.38
C ARG A 25 8.67 13.50 14.55
N GLY A 26 9.04 12.81 15.63
CA GLY A 26 8.19 12.57 16.80
C GLY A 26 6.96 11.69 16.52
N ARG A 27 6.91 11.01 15.37
CA ARG A 27 5.79 10.12 15.02
C ARG A 27 6.06 8.72 15.52
N ARG A 28 5.01 8.04 16.01
CA ARG A 28 5.09 6.60 16.28
C ARG A 28 5.44 5.87 14.99
N PRO A 29 6.59 5.18 14.89
CA PRO A 29 7.08 4.63 13.64
C PRO A 29 6.26 3.43 13.18
N THR A 30 5.61 2.72 14.11
CA THR A 30 4.85 1.50 13.82
C THR A 30 3.43 1.56 14.35
N THR A 31 2.50 1.00 13.58
CA THR A 31 1.12 0.72 13.99
C THR A 31 0.99 -0.75 14.35
N ARG A 32 0.05 -1.06 15.26
CA ARG A 32 -0.29 -2.43 15.65
C ARG A 32 -1.79 -2.64 15.43
N SER A 33 -2.17 -3.73 14.77
CA SER A 33 -3.56 -4.12 14.59
C SER A 33 -3.70 -5.62 14.84
N PRO A 34 -4.58 -6.08 15.75
CA PRO A 34 -4.83 -7.50 15.92
C PRO A 34 -5.50 -8.06 14.66
N ARG A 35 -5.08 -9.26 14.24
CA ARG A 35 -5.56 -9.95 13.05
C ARG A 35 -5.74 -11.44 13.34
N THR A 36 -6.59 -12.08 12.56
CA THR A 36 -6.79 -13.53 12.58
C THR A 36 -5.87 -14.20 11.58
N GLY A 37 -5.11 -15.20 12.03
CA GLY A 37 -4.20 -16.02 11.25
C GLY A 37 -4.76 -17.41 10.94
N LEU A 38 -3.85 -18.31 10.56
CA LEU A 38 -4.16 -19.72 10.29
C LEU A 38 -4.81 -20.39 11.51
N HIS A 39 -5.82 -21.23 11.26
CA HIS A 39 -6.66 -21.90 12.26
C HIS A 39 -7.33 -20.95 13.26
N GLY A 40 -7.53 -19.68 12.87
CA GLY A 40 -8.12 -18.68 13.75
C GLY A 40 -7.15 -18.11 14.78
N ALA A 41 -5.86 -18.49 14.75
CA ALA A 41 -4.87 -18.04 15.71
C ALA A 41 -4.68 -16.51 15.62
N PRO A 42 -4.91 -15.74 16.70
CA PRO A 42 -4.74 -14.31 16.67
C PRO A 42 -3.25 -13.95 16.62
N PHE A 43 -2.90 -12.94 15.83
CA PHE A 43 -1.57 -12.33 15.82
C PHE A 43 -1.65 -10.81 15.71
N VAL A 44 -0.62 -10.10 16.16
CA VAL A 44 -0.57 -8.64 16.10
C VAL A 44 0.20 -8.22 14.85
N LEU A 45 -0.53 -7.80 13.82
CA LEU A 45 0.08 -7.25 12.62
C LEU A 45 0.73 -5.90 12.94
N ARG A 46 2.03 -5.81 12.67
CA ARG A 46 2.84 -4.60 12.84
C ARG A 46 3.24 -4.07 11.47
N SER A 47 3.00 -2.79 11.24
CA SER A 47 3.39 -2.12 10.00
C SER A 47 3.97 -0.74 10.27
N LEU A 48 4.75 -0.23 9.32
CA LEU A 48 5.29 1.12 9.39
C LEU A 48 4.17 2.17 9.20
N ASN A 49 4.13 3.18 10.06
CA ASN A 49 3.14 4.26 10.03
C ASN A 49 3.57 5.35 9.04
N THR A 50 3.52 5.04 7.75
CA THR A 50 3.90 5.96 6.67
C THR A 50 2.79 6.08 5.63
N ARG A 51 2.68 7.27 5.01
CA ARG A 51 1.78 7.50 3.87
C ARG A 51 2.41 7.10 2.52
N ARG A 52 3.68 6.68 2.52
CA ARG A 52 4.35 6.21 1.30
C ARG A 52 3.86 4.81 0.94
N LEU A 53 2.93 4.75 -0.02
CA LEU A 53 2.38 3.51 -0.60
C LEU A 53 3.53 2.55 -0.96
N GLY A 54 3.62 1.43 -0.25
CA GLY A 54 4.60 0.37 -0.50
C GLY A 54 5.54 0.06 0.67
N LEU A 55 5.94 1.08 1.44
CA LEU A 55 6.80 0.84 2.62
C LEU A 55 6.06 0.14 3.75
N ASP A 56 4.75 0.37 3.85
CA ASP A 56 3.85 -0.30 4.78
C ASP A 56 3.72 -1.81 4.46
N ALA A 57 3.63 -2.18 3.17
CA ALA A 57 3.58 -3.57 2.73
C ALA A 57 4.92 -4.27 2.97
N VAL A 58 6.03 -3.64 2.58
CA VAL A 58 7.38 -4.20 2.80
C VAL A 58 7.65 -4.40 4.29
N SER A 59 7.22 -3.46 5.15
CA SER A 59 7.42 -3.59 6.61
C SER A 59 6.79 -4.84 7.20
N ARG A 60 5.74 -5.39 6.57
CA ARG A 60 5.04 -6.61 6.99
C ARG A 60 5.71 -7.90 6.53
N LEU A 61 6.75 -7.86 5.68
CA LEU A 61 7.48 -9.06 5.22
C LEU A 61 8.06 -9.88 6.38
N HIS A 62 8.37 -9.24 7.51
CA HIS A 62 8.85 -9.94 8.69
C HIS A 62 7.81 -10.95 9.25
N HIS A 63 6.51 -10.69 9.09
CA HIS A 63 5.45 -11.65 9.45
C HIS A 63 5.41 -12.86 8.50
N VAL A 64 5.81 -12.68 7.25
CA VAL A 64 5.98 -13.78 6.29
C VAL A 64 7.15 -14.68 6.71
N VAL A 65 8.25 -14.06 7.17
CA VAL A 65 9.42 -14.79 7.70
C VAL A 65 9.11 -15.48 9.04
N ARG A 66 8.21 -14.94 9.86
CA ARG A 66 7.71 -15.63 11.08
C ARG A 66 6.66 -16.71 10.80
N GLY A 67 6.18 -16.79 9.56
CA GLY A 67 5.14 -17.76 9.16
C GLY A 67 3.72 -17.37 9.57
N GLU A 68 3.52 -16.16 10.09
CA GLU A 68 2.21 -15.58 10.44
C GLU A 68 1.43 -15.15 9.19
N LEU A 69 2.14 -14.68 8.16
CA LEU A 69 1.58 -14.34 6.84
C LEU A 69 2.16 -15.22 5.73
N SER A 70 1.42 -15.33 4.63
CA SER A 70 1.92 -15.72 3.31
C SER A 70 2.26 -14.48 2.48
N LEU A 71 3.04 -14.62 1.41
CA LEU A 71 3.22 -13.53 0.43
C LEU A 71 1.90 -13.24 -0.29
N VAL A 72 1.22 -14.30 -0.73
CA VAL A 72 -0.08 -14.23 -1.40
C VAL A 72 -1.08 -15.06 -0.60
N GLY A 73 -2.27 -14.51 -0.37
CA GLY A 73 -3.33 -15.12 0.40
C GLY A 73 -4.50 -14.17 0.64
N PRO A 74 -5.58 -14.65 1.28
CA PRO A 74 -6.74 -13.82 1.61
C PRO A 74 -6.38 -12.65 2.53
N GLU A 75 -7.20 -11.60 2.52
CA GLU A 75 -6.96 -10.46 3.40
C GLU A 75 -7.00 -10.86 4.89
N PRO A 76 -6.00 -10.45 5.71
CA PRO A 76 -6.02 -10.66 7.14
C PRO A 76 -7.12 -9.79 7.79
N LEU A 77 -8.14 -10.44 8.35
CA LEU A 77 -9.25 -9.74 9.01
C LEU A 77 -9.01 -9.57 10.50
N ALA A 78 -9.78 -8.72 11.14
CA ALA A 78 -9.73 -8.53 12.59
C ALA A 78 -10.33 -9.74 13.32
N PRO A 79 -9.89 -10.04 14.57
CA PRO A 79 -10.57 -11.00 15.41
C PRO A 79 -12.03 -10.59 15.63
N GLY A 80 -12.95 -11.54 15.55
CA GLY A 80 -14.39 -11.29 15.70
C GLY A 80 -15.09 -10.79 14.42
N ASP A 81 -14.37 -10.66 13.29
CA ASP A 81 -15.01 -10.44 11.99
C ASP A 81 -15.94 -11.62 11.66
N VAL A 82 -17.17 -11.31 11.26
CA VAL A 82 -18.20 -12.32 10.93
C VAL A 82 -17.75 -13.29 9.84
N ARG A 83 -16.84 -12.85 8.96
CA ARG A 83 -16.26 -13.68 7.89
C ARG A 83 -15.27 -14.74 8.41
N ASN A 84 -14.82 -14.61 9.65
CA ASN A 84 -13.94 -15.57 10.33
C ASN A 84 -14.64 -16.37 11.44
N ALA A 85 -15.92 -16.11 11.71
CA ALA A 85 -16.65 -16.76 12.79
C ALA A 85 -16.81 -18.27 12.54
N ALA A 86 -16.66 -19.08 13.59
CA ALA A 86 -16.97 -20.51 13.53
C ALA A 86 -18.47 -20.69 13.24
N GLY A 87 -18.81 -21.33 12.12
CA GLY A 87 -20.19 -21.43 11.61
C GLY A 87 -20.64 -20.25 10.72
N GLY A 88 -19.75 -19.28 10.44
CA GLY A 88 -19.98 -18.22 9.47
C GLY A 88 -19.95 -18.72 8.01
N ALA A 89 -20.26 -17.83 7.06
CA ALA A 89 -20.39 -18.17 5.63
C ALA A 89 -19.07 -18.63 4.96
N PHE A 90 -17.91 -18.41 5.58
CA PHE A 90 -16.59 -18.63 4.96
C PHE A 90 -15.59 -19.37 5.87
N PRO A 91 -15.89 -20.61 6.33
CA PRO A 91 -15.03 -21.36 7.25
C PRO A 91 -13.64 -21.67 6.67
N TRP A 92 -13.51 -21.67 5.34
CA TRP A 92 -12.23 -21.87 4.64
C TRP A 92 -11.22 -20.73 4.90
N ARG A 93 -11.65 -19.53 5.32
CA ARG A 93 -10.74 -18.38 5.52
C ARG A 93 -9.70 -18.61 6.60
N THR A 94 -10.03 -19.38 7.63
CA THR A 94 -9.08 -19.76 8.68
C THR A 94 -8.31 -21.04 8.34
N ALA A 95 -8.67 -21.76 7.28
CA ALA A 95 -7.96 -22.95 6.82
C ALA A 95 -6.69 -22.62 6.01
N VAL A 96 -6.57 -21.39 5.51
CA VAL A 96 -5.40 -20.91 4.76
C VAL A 96 -4.69 -19.77 5.50
N LYS A 97 -3.40 -19.59 5.22
CA LYS A 97 -2.64 -18.46 5.80
C LYS A 97 -3.10 -17.16 5.14
N PRO A 98 -3.37 -16.09 5.91
CA PRO A 98 -3.63 -14.78 5.32
C PRO A 98 -2.40 -14.25 4.57
N GLY A 99 -2.65 -13.45 3.53
CA GLY A 99 -1.63 -12.91 2.64
C GLY A 99 -1.17 -11.51 3.00
N LEU A 100 0.08 -11.20 2.65
CA LEU A 100 0.56 -9.83 2.56
C LEU A 100 -0.17 -9.07 1.44
N THR A 101 -0.37 -9.75 0.31
CA THR A 101 -1.27 -9.36 -0.77
C THR A 101 -2.23 -10.51 -1.13
N GLY A 102 -3.26 -10.24 -1.93
CA GLY A 102 -4.27 -11.24 -2.31
C GLY A 102 -5.03 -10.84 -3.57
N LEU A 103 -5.70 -11.81 -4.19
CA LEU A 103 -6.43 -11.61 -5.43
C LEU A 103 -7.51 -10.53 -5.29
N ALA A 104 -8.30 -10.57 -4.21
CA ALA A 104 -9.29 -9.52 -3.95
C ALA A 104 -8.62 -8.15 -3.72
N GLN A 105 -7.47 -8.08 -3.06
CA GLN A 105 -6.79 -6.81 -2.79
C GLN A 105 -6.23 -6.14 -4.05
N VAL A 106 -5.75 -6.92 -5.03
CA VAL A 106 -5.30 -6.36 -6.30
C VAL A 106 -6.49 -5.95 -7.17
N ARG A 107 -7.58 -6.71 -7.16
CA ARG A 107 -8.80 -6.45 -7.93
C ARG A 107 -9.70 -5.35 -7.35
N ARG A 108 -9.74 -5.16 -6.03
CA ARG A 108 -10.42 -4.05 -5.32
C ARG A 108 -9.93 -2.66 -5.77
N ARG A 109 -8.81 -2.58 -6.48
CA ARG A 109 -8.31 -1.33 -7.08
C ARG A 109 -9.05 -0.95 -8.37
N SER A 110 -9.91 -1.83 -8.86
CA SER A 110 -10.95 -1.59 -9.87
C SER A 110 -12.31 -1.45 -9.18
N PRO A 111 -13.28 -0.73 -9.77
CA PRO A 111 -14.62 -0.63 -9.20
C PRO A 111 -15.25 -2.03 -9.17
N MET A 112 -15.33 -2.61 -7.98
CA MET A 112 -15.79 -3.98 -7.77
C MET A 112 -16.89 -3.97 -6.70
N PRO A 113 -18.04 -4.65 -6.94
CA PRO A 113 -19.02 -4.92 -5.91
C PRO A 113 -18.37 -5.63 -4.72
N TRP A 114 -18.75 -5.27 -3.50
CA TRP A 114 -18.16 -5.82 -2.28
C TRP A 114 -18.29 -7.35 -2.19
N ASP A 115 -19.41 -7.90 -2.67
CA ASP A 115 -19.68 -9.36 -2.66
C ASP A 115 -18.70 -10.17 -3.51
N GLU A 116 -18.00 -9.55 -4.46
CA GLU A 116 -17.01 -10.26 -5.29
C GLU A 116 -15.68 -10.48 -4.55
N ALA A 117 -15.38 -9.71 -3.50
CA ALA A 117 -14.08 -9.80 -2.84
C ALA A 117 -13.90 -11.12 -2.10
N GLU A 118 -14.92 -11.54 -1.37
CA GLU A 118 -14.97 -12.83 -0.70
C GLU A 118 -14.91 -13.98 -1.71
N LEU A 119 -15.61 -13.88 -2.84
CA LEU A 119 -15.57 -14.86 -3.93
C LEU A 119 -14.18 -14.95 -4.59
N LEU A 120 -13.50 -13.82 -4.78
CA LEU A 120 -12.13 -13.82 -5.31
C LEU A 120 -11.13 -14.45 -4.32
N ASP A 121 -11.26 -14.14 -3.04
CA ASP A 121 -10.42 -14.76 -2.02
C ASP A 121 -10.71 -16.27 -1.90
N GLN A 122 -11.99 -16.69 -2.05
CA GLN A 122 -12.37 -18.10 -2.09
C GLN A 122 -11.80 -18.79 -3.33
N HIS A 123 -11.98 -18.19 -4.51
CA HIS A 123 -11.44 -18.68 -5.76
C HIS A 123 -9.92 -18.86 -5.67
N TYR A 124 -9.22 -17.89 -5.06
CA TYR A 124 -7.79 -18.01 -4.80
C TYR A 124 -7.47 -19.18 -3.86
N ALA A 125 -8.21 -19.35 -2.77
CA ALA A 125 -7.97 -20.43 -1.81
C ALA A 125 -8.17 -21.82 -2.45
N GLU A 126 -9.15 -21.96 -3.35
CA GLU A 126 -9.44 -23.20 -4.08
C GLU A 126 -8.46 -23.47 -5.24
N HIS A 127 -7.96 -22.43 -5.91
CA HIS A 127 -7.16 -22.55 -7.14
C HIS A 127 -5.72 -22.05 -6.99
N GLN A 128 -5.20 -22.02 -5.76
CA GLN A 128 -3.85 -21.57 -5.47
C GLN A 128 -2.83 -22.34 -6.32
N SER A 129 -2.01 -21.59 -7.05
CA SER A 129 -0.98 -22.14 -7.93
C SER A 129 0.15 -21.14 -8.07
N LEU A 130 1.37 -21.62 -8.32
CA LEU A 130 2.54 -20.75 -8.53
C LEU A 130 2.30 -19.67 -9.59
N ARG A 131 1.55 -20.01 -10.66
CA ARG A 131 1.19 -19.05 -11.72
C ARG A 131 0.27 -17.95 -11.20
N LEU A 132 -0.74 -18.30 -10.40
CA LEU A 132 -1.66 -17.34 -9.82
C LEU A 132 -0.94 -16.43 -8.82
N ASP A 133 -0.07 -17.00 -7.97
CA ASP A 133 0.73 -16.25 -7.01
C ASP A 133 1.61 -15.21 -7.72
N LEU A 134 2.31 -15.62 -8.78
CA LEU A 134 3.14 -14.72 -9.57
C LEU A 134 2.31 -13.61 -10.25
N ALA A 135 1.12 -13.93 -10.75
CA ALA A 135 0.22 -12.94 -11.35
C ALA A 135 -0.24 -11.90 -10.31
N VAL A 136 -0.64 -12.34 -9.12
CA VAL A 136 -1.06 -11.45 -8.03
C VAL A 136 0.12 -10.58 -7.56
N LEU A 137 1.30 -11.16 -7.37
CA LEU A 137 2.51 -10.41 -6.99
C LEU A 137 2.90 -9.37 -8.04
N ALA A 138 2.86 -9.73 -9.33
CA ALA A 138 3.16 -8.82 -10.42
C ALA A 138 2.20 -7.62 -10.42
N GLU A 139 0.90 -7.85 -10.21
CA GLU A 139 -0.09 -6.79 -10.15
C GLU A 139 0.06 -5.91 -8.91
N ALA A 140 0.36 -6.51 -7.75
CA ALA A 140 0.63 -5.80 -6.51
C ALA A 140 1.82 -4.83 -6.63
N VAL A 141 2.86 -5.21 -7.37
CA VAL A 141 4.06 -4.39 -7.63
C VAL A 141 3.82 -3.35 -8.74
N ARG A 142 3.04 -3.69 -9.77
CA ARG A 142 2.81 -2.81 -10.94
C ARG A 142 2.16 -1.48 -10.57
N VAL A 143 1.23 -1.47 -9.62
CA VAL A 143 0.46 -0.27 -9.27
C VAL A 143 1.32 0.79 -8.55
N PRO A 144 2.07 0.47 -7.47
CA PRO A 144 3.03 1.40 -6.87
C PRO A 144 4.06 1.92 -7.87
N LEU A 145 4.58 1.06 -8.76
CA LEU A 145 5.56 1.46 -9.79
C LEU A 145 4.96 2.45 -10.80
N ARG A 146 3.71 2.24 -11.24
CA ARG A 146 3.01 3.20 -12.12
C ARG A 146 2.81 4.55 -11.42
N GLY A 147 2.44 4.54 -10.14
CA GLY A 147 2.31 5.76 -9.34
C GLY A 147 3.64 6.51 -9.21
N ALA A 148 4.73 5.79 -8.90
CA ALA A 148 6.07 6.36 -8.81
C ALA A 148 6.55 6.93 -10.16
N ALA A 149 6.35 6.20 -11.26
CA ALA A 149 6.69 6.65 -12.60
C ALA A 149 5.91 7.91 -13.01
N GLN A 150 4.61 7.98 -12.69
CA GLN A 150 3.81 9.18 -12.92
C GLN A 150 4.28 10.36 -12.07
N ALA A 151 4.65 10.13 -10.81
CA ALA A 151 5.18 11.18 -9.93
C ALA A 151 6.51 11.75 -10.47
N LEU A 152 7.42 10.89 -10.95
CA LEU A 152 8.66 11.31 -11.61
C LEU A 152 8.40 12.12 -12.88
N ARG A 153 7.43 11.69 -13.71
CA ARG A 153 7.03 12.43 -14.92
C ARG A 153 6.41 13.81 -14.62
N ARG A 154 5.63 13.93 -13.53
CA ARG A 154 5.06 15.21 -13.08
C ARG A 154 6.11 16.14 -12.47
N GLY A 155 7.07 15.60 -11.71
CA GLY A 155 8.20 16.36 -11.16
C GLY A 155 9.09 16.97 -12.25
N GLY A 156 9.28 16.25 -13.37
CA GLY A 156 9.97 16.79 -14.56
C GLY A 156 9.22 17.94 -15.22
N LYS A 157 7.90 17.84 -15.40
CA LYS A 157 7.09 18.92 -16.00
C LYS A 157 6.96 20.15 -15.09
N ALA A 158 6.82 19.97 -13.78
CA ALA A 158 6.77 21.07 -12.82
C ALA A 158 8.09 21.88 -12.80
N ARG A 159 9.23 21.22 -13.02
CA ARG A 159 10.54 21.88 -13.09
C ARG A 159 10.81 22.62 -14.40
N LEU A 160 10.07 22.31 -15.47
CA LEU A 160 10.17 23.03 -16.75
C LEU A 160 9.18 24.21 -16.83
N SER A 161 8.01 24.09 -16.20
CA SER A 161 7.00 25.17 -16.19
C SER A 161 7.33 26.32 -15.25
N ASP A 162 8.24 26.13 -14.28
CA ASP A 162 8.69 27.17 -13.34
C ASP A 162 9.85 28.01 -13.90
N THR A 163 10.24 27.76 -15.15
CA THR A 163 11.36 28.43 -15.83
C THR A 163 10.93 29.49 -16.83
N ASP A 164 9.62 29.73 -17.02
CA ASP A 164 9.15 30.70 -18.01
C ASP A 164 7.99 31.57 -17.49
N HIS A 165 8.13 32.88 -17.71
CA HIS A 165 7.13 33.97 -17.63
C HIS A 165 7.24 35.06 -16.55
N ARG A 166 8.40 35.27 -15.92
CA ARG A 166 8.71 36.60 -15.36
C ARG A 166 9.97 37.19 -15.96
N LEU A 167 9.81 37.86 -17.10
CA LEU A 167 10.74 38.89 -17.53
C LEU A 167 10.59 40.09 -16.58
N PRO A 168 11.65 40.51 -15.86
CA PRO A 168 11.61 41.70 -15.04
C PRO A 168 11.66 42.92 -15.96
N GLY A 169 10.54 43.63 -16.14
CA GLY A 169 10.61 44.86 -16.93
C GLY A 169 9.32 45.58 -17.32
N TYR A 170 8.15 44.94 -17.30
CA TYR A 170 6.93 45.68 -17.60
C TYR A 170 6.30 46.20 -16.29
N ARG A 171 6.62 47.45 -15.96
CA ARG A 171 5.72 48.28 -15.14
C ARG A 171 4.57 48.65 -16.07
N THR A 172 3.35 48.25 -15.73
CA THR A 172 2.14 48.81 -16.32
C THR A 172 2.18 50.31 -16.11
N ALA A 173 2.44 51.06 -17.17
CA ALA A 173 2.29 52.50 -17.21
C ALA A 173 0.79 52.81 -17.35
N GLU A 174 0.05 52.67 -16.25
CA GLU A 174 -1.32 53.18 -16.12
C GLU A 174 -1.45 53.82 -14.73
N GLU A 175 -0.67 54.87 -14.53
CA GLU A 175 -0.95 55.86 -13.49
C GLU A 175 -0.46 57.22 -14.00
N VAL A 176 -1.11 57.71 -15.05
CA VAL A 176 -0.98 59.10 -15.49
C VAL A 176 -2.38 59.67 -15.76
N GLY A 177 -2.88 60.38 -14.76
CA GLY A 177 -3.45 61.71 -14.93
C GLY A 177 -4.86 61.83 -15.51
N SER A 178 -5.81 62.13 -14.63
CA SER A 178 -6.78 63.19 -14.90
C SER A 178 -7.11 63.92 -13.59
N VAL A 179 -6.23 64.87 -13.24
CA VAL A 179 -6.55 65.98 -12.34
C VAL A 179 -6.91 67.17 -13.21
N GLY A 180 -8.06 67.77 -12.91
CA GLY A 180 -8.40 69.19 -13.13
C GLY A 180 -9.60 69.45 -14.06
N PRO A 181 -10.25 70.63 -13.99
CA PRO A 181 -10.27 71.63 -12.90
C PRO A 181 -11.70 72.13 -12.51
N ASP A 182 -11.71 72.95 -11.46
CA ASP A 182 -12.73 73.88 -10.93
C ASP A 182 -13.98 73.35 -10.20
#